data_AF-G3A748-F1
#
_entry.id   AF-G3A748-F1
#
_cell.length_a   1.000
_cell.length_b   1.000
_cell.length_c   1.000
_cell.angle_alpha   90.00
_cell.angle_beta   90.00
_cell.angle_gamma   90.00
#
_symmetry.space_group_name_H-M   'P 1'
#
loop_
_entity.id
_entity.type
_entity.pdbx_description
1 polymer ?
#
loop_
_entity_poly.entity_id
_entity_poly.type
_entity_poly.pdbx_seq_one_letter_code
_entity_poly.pdbx_strand_id
1 'polypeptide(L)'
;MLSDLATRLGEVMGVVLLHDESGRYDEVPAFVGERAGLELSLLGAPEGHSTHESVLKVRMRTELSFETLYVSIPEFFRYVLVDKGPNARGYIDCSNELAQALGAKGFTDCSPVD
;
A
#
# COMPACT_ATOMS: atom_id res chain seq x y z
N MET A 1 10.57 14.15 -3.66
CA MET A 1 11.50 12.99 -3.68
C MET A 1 10.75 11.75 -3.21
N LEU A 2 11.27 10.54 -3.46
CA LEU A 2 10.60 9.29 -3.07
C LEU A 2 10.40 9.17 -1.55
N SER A 3 11.35 9.70 -0.77
CA SER A 3 11.25 9.84 0.68
C SER A 3 10.04 10.70 1.11
N ASP A 4 9.82 11.84 0.46
CA ASP A 4 8.71 12.73 0.78
C ASP A 4 7.37 12.06 0.44
N LEU A 5 7.33 11.30 -0.65
CA LEU A 5 6.17 10.50 -1.01
C LEU A 5 5.91 9.41 0.05
N ALA A 6 6.94 8.71 0.50
CA ALA A 6 6.83 7.70 1.56
C ALA A 6 6.30 8.31 2.87
N THR A 7 6.81 9.47 3.29
CA THR A 7 6.30 10.17 4.48
C THR A 7 4.83 10.53 4.32
N ARG A 8 4.45 11.16 3.21
CA ARG A 8 3.05 11.57 2.95
C ARG A 8 2.10 10.38 2.88
N LEU A 9 2.48 9.30 2.20
CA LEU A 9 1.69 8.07 2.14
C LEU A 9 1.54 7.47 3.53
N GLY A 10 2.62 7.42 4.30
CA GLY A 10 2.61 6.87 5.65
C GLY A 10 1.70 7.64 6.61
N GLU A 11 1.70 8.98 6.55
CA GLU A 11 0.79 9.82 7.32
C GLU A 11 -0.68 9.56 6.96
N VAL A 12 -1.00 9.50 5.66
CA VAL A 12 -2.36 9.28 5.18
C VAL A 12 -2.87 7.88 5.53
N MET A 13 -1.99 6.88 5.42
CA MET A 13 -2.30 5.47 5.67
C MET A 13 -2.19 5.08 7.14
N GLY A 14 -1.61 5.93 7.99
CA GLY A 14 -1.35 5.64 9.39
C GLY A 14 -0.32 4.52 9.58
N VAL A 15 0.66 4.41 8.69
CA VAL A 15 1.74 3.41 8.75
C VAL A 15 3.07 4.12 8.54
N VAL A 16 4.06 3.90 9.38
CA VAL A 16 5.38 4.50 9.18
C VAL A 16 6.12 3.70 8.11
N LEU A 17 6.44 4.36 6.99
CA LEU A 17 7.28 3.80 5.93
C LEU A 17 8.76 4.11 6.23
N LEU A 18 9.56 3.08 6.39
CA LEU A 18 11.00 3.16 6.66
C LEU A 18 11.77 2.75 5.41
N HIS A 19 12.91 3.40 5.19
CA HIS A 19 13.82 3.04 4.11
C HIS A 19 14.32 1.60 4.30
N ASP A 20 14.24 0.79 3.26
CA ASP A 20 14.74 -0.59 3.28
C ASP A 20 16.03 -0.72 2.48
N GLU A 21 17.14 -0.97 3.18
CA GLU A 21 18.47 -1.14 2.60
C GLU A 21 18.82 -2.62 2.37
N SER A 22 17.92 -3.55 2.70
CA SER A 22 18.19 -4.99 2.64
C SER A 22 18.23 -5.56 1.20
N GLY A 23 18.13 -4.68 0.20
CA GLY A 23 17.98 -5.01 -1.21
C GLY A 23 19.05 -5.91 -1.79
N ARG A 24 18.63 -7.11 -2.18
CA ARG A 24 19.30 -7.92 -3.21
C ARG A 24 18.26 -8.04 -4.33
N TYR A 25 18.61 -7.69 -5.58
CA TYR A 25 17.79 -7.75 -6.82
C TYR A 25 17.06 -6.48 -7.27
N ASP A 26 16.84 -6.39 -8.58
CA ASP A 26 16.42 -5.21 -9.38
C ASP A 26 14.97 -4.71 -9.13
N GLU A 27 14.27 -5.24 -8.10
CA GLU A 27 12.88 -4.90 -7.76
C GLU A 27 12.68 -4.67 -6.24
N VAL A 28 13.68 -4.16 -5.54
CA VAL A 28 13.60 -3.99 -4.07
C VAL A 28 12.74 -2.78 -3.70
N PRO A 29 11.80 -2.91 -2.74
CA PRO A 29 11.04 -1.78 -2.23
C PRO A 29 11.98 -0.75 -1.59
N ALA A 30 11.86 0.51 -1.99
CA ALA A 30 12.63 1.60 -1.41
C ALA A 30 12.16 1.93 0.02
N PHE A 31 10.88 1.74 0.30
CA PHE A 31 10.32 1.94 1.63
C PHE A 31 9.31 0.84 1.98
N VAL A 32 9.34 0.37 3.23
CA VAL A 32 8.42 -0.64 3.75
C VAL A 32 7.82 -0.21 5.08
N GLY A 33 6.62 -0.67 5.39
CA GLY A 33 5.99 -0.46 6.68
C GLY A 33 5.01 -1.57 6.99
N GLU A 34 4.86 -1.88 8.27
CA GLU A 34 3.92 -2.88 8.75
C GLU A 34 3.11 -2.32 9.92
N ARG A 35 1.81 -2.58 9.93
CA ARG A 35 0.94 -2.29 11.07
C ARG A 35 -0.23 -3.27 11.12
N ALA A 36 -0.30 -4.07 12.17
CA ALA A 36 -1.43 -4.97 12.43
C ALA A 36 -1.69 -5.95 11.26
N GLY A 37 -0.62 -6.46 10.64
CA GLY A 37 -0.72 -7.40 9.51
C GLY A 37 -0.93 -6.72 8.15
N LEU A 38 -1.05 -5.40 8.12
CA LEU A 38 -1.01 -4.59 6.89
C LEU A 38 0.45 -4.29 6.55
N GLU A 39 0.91 -4.82 5.43
CA GLU A 39 2.22 -4.57 4.85
C GLU A 39 2.08 -3.57 3.69
N LEU A 40 2.90 -2.52 3.73
CA LEU A 40 3.05 -1.54 2.66
C LEU A 40 4.46 -1.62 2.09
N SER A 41 4.58 -1.55 0.78
CA SER A 41 5.87 -1.52 0.08
C SER A 41 5.83 -0.51 -1.06
N LEU A 42 6.64 0.53 -0.96
CA LEU A 42 6.81 1.55 -2.00
C LEU A 42 8.06 1.23 -2.80
N LEU A 43 7.87 0.86 -4.06
CA LEU A 43 8.93 0.56 -5.01
C LEU A 43 9.27 1.83 -5.77
N GLY A 44 10.57 2.13 -5.84
CA GLY A 44 11.08 3.19 -6.71
C GLY A 44 11.02 2.78 -8.19
N ALA A 45 11.42 3.69 -9.07
CA ALA A 45 11.55 3.38 -10.49
C ALA A 45 12.58 2.24 -10.69
N PRO A 46 12.33 1.29 -11.61
CA PRO A 46 13.31 0.26 -11.95
C PRO A 46 14.60 0.89 -12.47
N GLU A 47 15.76 0.30 -12.13
CA GLU A 47 17.06 0.82 -12.56
C GLU A 47 17.10 0.99 -14.09
N GLY A 48 17.57 2.15 -14.55
CA GLY A 48 17.69 2.48 -15.98
C GLY A 48 16.47 3.17 -16.61
N HIS A 49 15.36 3.35 -15.89
CA HIS A 49 14.21 4.11 -16.36
C HIS A 49 14.14 5.48 -15.69
N SER A 50 14.11 6.56 -16.50
CA SER A 50 14.00 7.94 -16.04
C SER A 50 12.57 8.33 -15.61
N THR A 51 11.67 7.36 -15.42
CA THR A 51 10.29 7.65 -15.05
C THR A 51 10.21 7.98 -13.57
N HIS A 52 9.49 9.04 -13.21
CA HIS A 52 9.15 9.38 -11.83
C HIS A 52 8.05 8.48 -11.26
N GLU A 53 7.87 7.30 -11.84
CA GLU A 53 6.83 6.36 -11.48
C GLU A 53 7.28 5.55 -10.27
N SER A 54 6.33 5.20 -9.43
CA SER A 54 6.56 4.41 -8.22
C SER A 54 5.36 3.51 -8.01
N VAL A 55 5.61 2.29 -7.54
CA VAL A 55 4.55 1.31 -7.33
C VAL A 55 4.35 1.13 -5.84
N LEU A 56 3.14 1.39 -5.36
CA LEU A 56 2.74 1.06 -4.01
C LEU A 56 2.06 -0.31 -4.01
N LYS A 57 2.67 -1.27 -3.30
CA LYS A 57 2.04 -2.56 -3.00
C LYS A 57 1.47 -2.53 -1.59
N VAL A 58 0.22 -2.97 -1.46
CA VAL A 58 -0.49 -3.14 -0.19
C VAL A 58 -0.83 -4.61 -0.06
N ARG A 59 -0.43 -5.22 1.06
CA ARG A 59 -0.73 -6.62 1.37
C ARG A 59 -1.28 -6.71 2.78
N MET A 60 -2.23 -7.60 2.97
CA MET A 60 -2.78 -7.91 4.29
C MET A 60 -2.60 -9.40 4.56
N ARG A 61 -1.95 -9.74 5.67
CA ARG A 61 -1.84 -11.12 6.17
C ARG A 61 -2.30 -11.14 7.61
N THR A 62 -3.40 -11.84 7.86
CA THR A 62 -3.96 -11.93 9.21
C THR A 62 -4.70 -13.25 9.42
N GLU A 63 -4.68 -13.72 10.65
CA GLU A 63 -5.51 -14.82 11.14
C GLU A 63 -6.80 -14.30 11.81
N LEU A 64 -6.96 -12.98 11.91
CA LEU A 64 -8.12 -12.35 12.52
C LEU A 64 -9.34 -12.42 11.59
N SER A 65 -10.53 -12.50 12.17
CA SER A 65 -11.78 -12.30 11.43
C SER A 65 -11.83 -10.90 10.82
N PHE A 66 -12.58 -10.72 9.73
CA PHE A 66 -12.73 -9.41 9.08
C PHE A 66 -13.21 -8.33 10.06
N GLU A 67 -14.19 -8.62 10.91
CA GLU A 67 -14.69 -7.68 11.92
C GLU A 67 -13.58 -7.22 12.89
N THR A 68 -12.76 -8.15 13.35
CA THR A 68 -11.65 -7.86 14.27
C THR A 68 -10.52 -7.10 13.56
N LEU A 69 -10.25 -7.43 12.30
CA LEU A 69 -9.31 -6.72 11.46
C LEU A 69 -9.78 -5.28 11.19
N TYR A 70 -11.06 -5.10 10.87
CA TYR A 70 -11.63 -3.82 10.50
C TYR A 70 -11.48 -2.77 11.62
N VAL A 71 -11.58 -3.21 12.88
CA VAL A 71 -11.37 -2.32 14.03
C VAL A 71 -9.88 -2.05 14.31
N SER A 72 -8.96 -2.94 13.94
CA SER A 72 -7.53 -2.82 14.23
C SER A 72 -6.73 -2.04 13.17
N ILE A 73 -7.22 -2.00 11.93
CA ILE A 73 -6.58 -1.27 10.83
C ILE A 73 -6.76 0.25 10.96
N PRO A 74 -5.84 1.05 10.39
CA PRO A 74 -6.00 2.50 10.28
C PRO A 74 -7.31 2.87 9.58
N GLU A 75 -7.90 3.99 10.00
CA GLU A 75 -9.19 4.48 9.49
C GLU A 75 -9.22 4.59 7.95
N PHE A 76 -8.10 5.00 7.34
CA PHE A 76 -7.95 5.06 5.89
C PHE A 76 -8.34 3.74 5.20
N PHE A 77 -7.87 2.60 5.70
CA PHE A 77 -8.10 1.30 5.08
C PHE A 77 -9.50 0.74 5.31
N ARG A 78 -10.26 1.28 6.27
CA ARG A 78 -11.66 0.89 6.49
C ARG A 78 -12.58 1.26 5.33
N TYR A 79 -12.18 2.24 4.53
CA TYR A 79 -12.89 2.65 3.31
C TYR A 79 -12.38 1.97 2.05
N VAL A 80 -11.14 1.44 2.10
CA VAL A 80 -10.48 0.78 0.98
C VAL A 80 -10.77 -0.72 0.96
N LEU A 81 -10.79 -1.36 2.13
CA LEU A 81 -11.10 -2.78 2.28
C LEU A 81 -12.62 -2.97 2.24
N VAL A 82 -13.14 -3.05 1.02
CA VAL A 82 -14.53 -3.44 0.78
C VAL A 82 -14.60 -4.96 0.77
N ASP A 83 -15.60 -5.53 1.46
CA ASP A 83 -15.95 -6.94 1.35
C ASP A 83 -16.51 -7.20 -0.06
N LYS A 84 -15.60 -7.41 -1.01
CA LYS A 84 -15.91 -8.01 -2.30
C LYS A 84 -16.11 -9.48 -1.98
N GLY A 85 -17.37 -9.93 -2.01
CA GLY A 85 -17.78 -11.27 -1.58
C GLY A 85 -16.83 -12.39 -2.03
N PRO A 86 -16.84 -13.54 -1.35
CA PRO A 86 -15.72 -14.47 -1.28
C PRO A 86 -15.06 -14.73 -2.63
N ASN A 87 -13.95 -14.04 -2.89
CA ASN A 87 -13.08 -14.39 -3.99
C ASN A 87 -12.57 -15.81 -3.74
N ALA A 88 -12.65 -16.67 -4.75
CA ALA A 88 -12.35 -18.12 -4.68
C ALA A 88 -10.89 -18.48 -4.30
N ARG A 89 -10.09 -17.52 -3.83
CA ARG A 89 -8.66 -17.66 -3.51
C ARG A 89 -8.22 -16.98 -2.20
N GLY A 90 -9.12 -16.37 -1.42
CA GLY A 90 -8.73 -15.72 -0.15
C GLY A 90 -7.93 -14.41 -0.30
N TYR A 91 -8.01 -13.75 -1.47
CA TYR A 91 -7.40 -12.45 -1.73
C TYR A 91 -8.47 -11.36 -1.81
N ILE A 92 -8.29 -10.28 -1.04
CA ILE A 92 -9.09 -9.05 -1.16
C ILE A 92 -8.35 -8.13 -2.13
N ASP A 93 -8.88 -7.96 -3.33
CA ASP A 93 -8.42 -6.96 -4.28
C ASP A 93 -9.07 -5.61 -3.94
N CYS A 94 -8.25 -4.61 -3.63
CA CYS A 94 -8.68 -3.25 -3.30
C CYS A 94 -7.98 -2.18 -4.15
N SER A 95 -7.35 -2.55 -5.28
CA SER A 95 -6.50 -1.65 -6.06
C SER A 95 -7.26 -0.41 -6.57
N ASN A 96 -8.50 -0.59 -7.02
CA ASN A 96 -9.36 0.50 -7.49
C ASN A 96 -9.78 1.44 -6.34
N GLU A 97 -10.23 0.87 -5.22
CA GLU A 97 -10.67 1.60 -4.05
C GLU A 97 -9.51 2.37 -3.40
N LEU A 98 -8.32 1.76 -3.39
CA LEU A 98 -7.09 2.37 -2.92
C LEU A 98 -6.70 3.57 -3.78
N ALA A 99 -6.70 3.43 -5.11
CA ALA A 99 -6.39 4.52 -6.02
C ALA A 99 -7.38 5.69 -5.87
N GLN A 100 -8.68 5.40 -5.76
CA GLN A 100 -9.70 6.42 -5.54
C GLN A 100 -9.55 7.12 -4.19
N ALA A 101 -9.30 6.37 -3.10
CA ALA A 101 -9.10 6.93 -1.78
C ALA A 101 -7.84 7.82 -1.71
N LEU A 102 -6.76 7.43 -2.41
CA LEU A 102 -5.56 8.24 -2.53
C LEU A 102 -5.80 9.51 -3.37
N GLY A 103 -6.54 9.41 -4.47
CA GLY A 103 -6.99 10.57 -5.25
C GLY A 103 -7.74 11.59 -4.38
N ALA A 104 -8.66 11.12 -3.53
CA ALA A 104 -9.40 11.96 -2.59
C ALA A 104 -8.51 12.60 -1.50
N LYS A 105 -7.31 12.07 -1.26
CA LYS A 105 -6.29 12.63 -0.35
C LYS A 105 -5.24 13.49 -1.07
N GLY A 106 -5.43 13.77 -2.36
CA GLY A 106 -4.57 14.65 -3.15
C GLY A 106 -3.44 13.94 -3.91
N PHE A 107 -3.50 12.62 -4.06
CA PHE A 107 -2.62 11.87 -4.97
C PHE A 107 -3.36 11.62 -6.30
N THR A 108 -3.49 12.67 -7.11
CA THR A 108 -4.33 12.68 -8.34
C THR A 108 -3.81 11.80 -9.46
N ASP A 109 -2.53 11.42 -9.39
CA ASP A 109 -1.82 10.72 -10.46
C ASP A 109 -1.70 9.22 -10.14
N CYS A 110 -2.49 8.73 -9.18
CA CYS A 110 -2.54 7.32 -8.82
C CYS A 110 -3.51 6.54 -9.72
N SER A 111 -3.02 5.43 -10.25
CA SER A 111 -3.83 4.44 -10.97
C SER A 111 -3.62 3.03 -10.37
N PRO A 112 -4.63 2.15 -10.42
CA PRO A 112 -4.45 0.74 -10.09
C PRO A 112 -3.40 0.11 -11.02
N VAL A 113 -2.67 -0.89 -10.51
CA VAL A 113 -1.72 -1.69 -11.28
C VAL A 113 -2.31 -3.10 -11.41
N ASP A 114 -2.28 -3.66 -12.62
CA ASP A 114 -2.79 -5.01 -12.95
C ASP A 114 -1.94 -6.14 -12.35
#